data_AF-A0A1E5AHZ3-F1
#
_entry.id   AF-A0A1E5AHZ3-F1
#
_cell.length_a   1.000
_cell.length_b   1.000
_cell.length_c   1.000
_cell.angle_alpha   90.00
_cell.angle_beta   90.00
_cell.angle_gamma   90.00
#
_symmetry.space_group_name_H-M   'P 1'
#
loop_
_entity.id
_entity.type
_entity.pdbx_description
1 polymer ?
#
loop_
_entity_poly.entity_id
_entity_poly.type
_entity_poly.pdbx_seq_one_letter_code
_entity_poly.pdbx_strand_id
1 'polypeptide(L)'
;MTATGTEGRRQARKRGFRRAALILGAGGAVALAALLADGPLLALLLGIACLIWAAWQLYQPGGVPILVYHSVSPDAGWLPWARNTSVRPEVLRCHLAALRAGGWRVIATQELIQARQSGTALPRRTVVLQFDDAYLDNYLFAAPILREFSAPAMFFASTDFIAEGESLRQDARSQGAAAWAGYMNAAELRALDADPLFTVEAHGTNHARIPVSDAPAETVQGDDWKPHAPLSWAKGEGNKSLWYKAATAPEILAPGCVLPCHDSALAGRWWRDGRAETEAEFRARVTAMLTEAHGRLETVLGRAPNVMAWPFDRCDEVSLQAAYDAGFTAVTGGNGENRVGEAATVLSRIHLQDHAFGPGPLWLEALAVRARAQAASGHWIWHVLVALAARRRRRLLGASGYGAP
;
A
#
# COMPACT_ATOMS: atom_id res chain seq x y z
N MET A 1 -2.84 -7.22 -23.44
CA MET A 1 -4.31 -7.01 -23.49
C MET A 1 -4.61 -5.71 -22.77
N THR A 2 -5.37 -4.86 -23.42
CA THR A 2 -5.45 -3.41 -23.26
C THR A 2 -5.92 -2.91 -21.90
N ALA A 3 -5.41 -1.74 -21.49
CA ALA A 3 -6.03 -0.80 -20.58
C ALA A 3 -7.33 -0.17 -21.16
N THR A 4 -8.14 -0.96 -21.90
CA THR A 4 -9.42 -0.55 -22.48
C THR A 4 -10.49 -1.54 -22.03
N GLY A 5 -11.13 -1.28 -20.89
CA GLY A 5 -12.22 -2.13 -20.41
C GLY A 5 -12.80 -1.77 -19.04
N THR A 6 -12.08 -1.01 -18.21
CA THR A 6 -12.61 -0.58 -16.91
C THR A 6 -12.68 0.92 -16.86
N GLU A 7 -13.90 1.43 -16.83
CA GLU A 7 -14.18 2.77 -16.36
C GLU A 7 -13.53 2.91 -14.96
N GLY A 8 -12.42 3.63 -14.87
CA GLY A 8 -11.57 3.58 -13.67
C GLY A 8 -12.40 3.84 -12.41
N ARG A 9 -12.20 3.06 -11.34
CA ARG A 9 -12.99 3.09 -10.08
C ARG A 9 -13.40 4.49 -9.63
N ARG A 10 -12.50 5.47 -9.78
CA ARG A 10 -12.74 6.90 -9.47
C ARG A 10 -13.89 7.50 -10.28
N GLN A 11 -14.02 7.19 -11.57
CA GLN A 11 -15.10 7.64 -12.44
C GLN A 11 -16.43 6.96 -12.09
N ALA A 12 -16.44 5.64 -11.87
CA ALA A 12 -17.61 4.89 -11.38
C ALA A 12 -18.15 5.46 -10.08
N ARG A 13 -17.26 5.65 -9.10
CA ARG A 13 -17.61 6.31 -7.84
C ARG A 13 -18.16 7.72 -8.06
N LYS A 14 -17.50 8.56 -8.86
CA LYS A 14 -17.96 9.93 -9.15
C LYS A 14 -19.38 9.93 -9.73
N ARG A 15 -19.71 9.02 -10.65
CA ARG A 15 -21.07 8.89 -11.18
C ARG A 15 -22.06 8.42 -10.12
N GLY A 16 -21.71 7.44 -9.29
CA GLY A 16 -22.56 7.00 -8.18
C GLY A 16 -22.92 8.15 -7.23
N PHE A 17 -21.93 8.94 -6.81
CA PHE A 17 -22.16 10.13 -5.99
C PHE A 17 -23.00 11.20 -6.68
N ARG A 18 -22.79 11.44 -7.98
CA ARG A 18 -23.63 12.37 -8.76
C ARG A 18 -25.09 11.90 -8.81
N ARG A 19 -25.33 10.62 -9.07
CA ARG A 19 -26.69 10.04 -9.06
C ARG A 19 -27.33 10.16 -7.68
N ALA A 20 -26.61 9.78 -6.62
CA ALA A 20 -27.10 9.93 -5.24
C ALA A 20 -27.47 11.37 -4.90
N ALA A 21 -26.64 12.35 -5.28
CA ALA A 21 -26.93 13.77 -5.07
C ALA A 21 -28.18 14.25 -5.82
N LEU A 22 -28.35 13.83 -7.08
CA LEU A 22 -29.54 14.16 -7.88
C LEU A 22 -30.81 13.56 -7.25
N ILE A 23 -30.75 12.31 -6.79
CA ILE A 23 -31.87 11.63 -6.11
C ILE A 23 -32.27 12.39 -4.84
N LEU A 24 -31.30 12.79 -4.01
CA LEU A 24 -31.58 13.53 -2.79
C LEU A 24 -32.12 14.93 -3.07
N GLY A 25 -31.60 15.62 -4.08
CA GLY A 25 -32.08 16.95 -4.48
C GLY A 25 -33.52 16.92 -4.99
N ALA A 26 -33.82 16.02 -5.94
CA ALA A 26 -35.19 15.86 -6.46
C ALA A 26 -36.15 15.36 -5.38
N GLY A 27 -35.73 14.35 -4.61
CA GLY A 27 -36.51 13.80 -3.50
C GLY A 27 -36.84 14.82 -2.42
N GLY A 28 -35.88 15.67 -2.06
CA GLY A 28 -36.08 16.76 -1.12
C GLY A 28 -37.12 17.78 -1.61
N ALA A 29 -37.10 18.13 -2.90
CA ALA A 29 -38.09 19.03 -3.49
C ALA A 29 -39.51 18.43 -3.45
N VAL A 30 -39.66 17.15 -3.78
CA VAL A 30 -40.96 16.46 -3.74
C VAL A 30 -41.45 16.29 -2.29
N ALA A 31 -40.57 15.93 -1.36
CA ALA A 31 -40.92 15.82 0.06
C ALA A 31 -41.35 17.17 0.64
N LEU A 32 -40.68 18.26 0.27
CA LEU A 32 -41.07 19.62 0.67
C LEU A 32 -42.45 19.99 0.10
N ALA A 33 -42.72 19.68 -1.18
CA ALA A 33 -44.03 19.92 -1.77
C ALA A 33 -45.14 19.12 -1.05
N ALA A 34 -44.88 17.87 -0.70
CA ALA A 34 -45.82 17.05 0.08
C ALA A 34 -46.04 17.61 1.49
N LEU A 35 -45.01 18.17 2.13
CA LEU A 35 -45.12 18.81 3.44
C LEU A 35 -45.97 20.09 3.37
N LEU A 36 -45.77 20.90 2.32
CA LEU A 36 -46.55 22.12 2.07
C LEU A 36 -48.01 21.83 1.69
N ALA A 37 -48.32 20.60 1.27
CA ALA A 37 -49.67 20.12 0.98
C ALA A 37 -50.28 19.33 2.16
N ASP A 38 -49.85 19.61 3.39
CA ASP A 38 -50.32 18.97 4.64
C ASP A 38 -50.20 17.42 4.66
N GLY A 39 -49.22 16.87 3.93
CA GLY A 39 -48.93 15.44 3.87
C GLY A 39 -47.62 15.05 4.57
N PRO A 40 -47.45 15.26 5.89
CA PRO A 40 -46.17 15.03 6.57
C PRO A 40 -45.71 13.57 6.54
N LEU A 41 -46.64 12.62 6.61
CA LEU A 41 -46.32 11.19 6.46
C LEU A 41 -45.81 10.86 5.06
N LEU A 42 -46.44 11.42 4.02
CA LEU A 42 -46.02 11.23 2.63
C LEU A 42 -44.64 11.85 2.40
N ALA A 43 -44.41 13.07 2.89
CA ALA A 43 -43.10 13.73 2.84
C ALA A 43 -42.00 12.88 3.51
N LEU A 44 -42.29 12.32 4.68
CA LEU A 44 -41.37 11.43 5.40
C LEU A 44 -41.06 10.15 4.60
N LEU A 45 -42.08 9.48 4.08
CA LEU A 45 -41.92 8.24 3.31
C LEU A 45 -41.12 8.49 2.02
N LEU A 46 -41.38 9.58 1.30
CA LEU A 46 -40.63 9.96 0.11
C LEU A 46 -39.17 10.31 0.46
N GLY A 47 -38.95 11.01 1.56
CA GLY A 47 -37.60 11.29 2.07
C GLY A 47 -36.82 10.01 2.37
N ILE A 48 -37.43 9.06 3.09
CA ILE A 48 -36.82 7.75 3.39
C ILE A 48 -36.55 6.97 2.10
N ALA A 49 -37.50 6.90 1.18
CA ALA A 49 -37.34 6.20 -0.10
C ALA A 49 -36.17 6.78 -0.92
N CYS A 50 -36.04 8.11 -0.96
CA CYS A 50 -34.93 8.77 -1.66
C CYS A 50 -33.59 8.52 -0.97
N LEU A 51 -33.54 8.50 0.36
CA LEU A 51 -32.34 8.13 1.12
C LEU A 51 -31.91 6.70 0.83
N ILE A 52 -32.85 5.74 0.83
CA ILE A 52 -32.57 4.34 0.49
C ILE A 52 -32.07 4.23 -0.96
N TRP A 53 -32.73 4.90 -1.90
CA TRP A 53 -32.34 4.84 -3.31
C TRP A 53 -30.96 5.46 -3.56
N ALA A 54 -30.66 6.61 -2.94
CA ALA A 54 -29.34 7.22 -2.98
C ALA A 54 -28.26 6.32 -2.36
N ALA A 55 -28.56 5.69 -1.21
CA ALA A 55 -27.65 4.73 -0.58
C ALA A 55 -27.38 3.52 -1.47
N TRP A 56 -28.40 3.03 -2.19
CA TRP A 56 -28.25 1.91 -3.14
C TRP A 56 -27.33 2.27 -4.31
N GLN A 57 -27.37 3.50 -4.82
CA GLN A 57 -26.41 3.97 -5.85
C GLN A 57 -24.95 3.97 -5.35
N LEU A 58 -24.73 4.03 -4.03
CA LEU A 58 -23.42 4.03 -3.40
C LEU A 58 -23.00 2.64 -2.90
N TYR A 59 -23.82 1.61 -3.14
CA TYR A 59 -23.57 0.25 -2.70
C TYR A 59 -23.30 -0.65 -3.92
N GLN A 60 -22.02 -0.85 -4.21
CA GLN A 60 -21.55 -1.69 -5.32
C GLN A 60 -20.68 -2.82 -4.76
N PRO A 61 -21.25 -3.82 -4.04
CA PRO A 61 -20.46 -4.85 -3.38
C PRO A 61 -19.68 -5.73 -4.36
N GLY A 62 -18.68 -6.46 -3.85
CA GLY A 62 -17.90 -7.45 -4.61
C GLY A 62 -16.42 -7.15 -4.73
N GLY A 63 -15.98 -5.97 -4.26
CA GLY A 63 -14.55 -5.69 -4.11
C GLY A 63 -13.95 -6.42 -2.91
N VAL A 64 -12.67 -6.78 -3.01
CA VAL A 64 -11.85 -7.36 -1.94
C VAL A 64 -10.73 -6.38 -1.60
N PRO A 65 -10.79 -5.71 -0.44
CA PRO A 65 -9.72 -4.81 -0.01
C PRO A 65 -8.43 -5.58 0.25
N ILE A 66 -7.31 -5.02 -0.22
CA ILE A 66 -5.96 -5.41 0.18
C ILE A 66 -5.41 -4.28 1.04
N LEU A 67 -5.15 -4.55 2.32
CA LEU A 67 -4.65 -3.59 3.29
C LEU A 67 -3.14 -3.76 3.45
N VAL A 68 -2.39 -2.69 3.21
CA VAL A 68 -0.92 -2.69 3.22
C VAL A 68 -0.41 -1.98 4.46
N TYR A 69 0.54 -2.62 5.13
CA TYR A 69 1.37 -2.09 6.19
C TYR A 69 2.82 -2.05 5.70
N HIS A 70 3.71 -1.33 6.38
CA HIS A 70 5.16 -1.47 6.15
C HIS A 70 5.84 -1.79 7.47
N SER A 71 6.06 -0.80 8.35
CA SER A 71 6.66 -1.02 9.67
C SER A 71 5.56 -1.23 10.72
N VAL A 72 5.75 -2.22 11.59
CA VAL A 72 4.92 -2.42 12.79
C VAL A 72 5.81 -2.36 14.01
N SER A 73 5.95 -1.17 14.59
CA SER A 73 6.95 -0.92 15.62
C SER A 73 6.44 -0.02 16.74
N PRO A 74 6.80 -0.29 18.02
CA PRO A 74 6.63 0.68 19.10
C PRO A 74 7.41 1.98 18.85
N ASP A 75 8.53 1.89 18.14
CA ASP A 75 9.40 3.02 17.78
C ASP A 75 10.04 2.77 16.41
N ALA A 76 9.68 3.62 15.44
CA ALA A 76 10.20 3.59 14.08
C ALA A 76 11.04 4.84 13.76
N GLY A 77 11.62 5.50 14.76
CA GLY A 77 12.37 6.75 14.60
C GLY A 77 13.59 6.67 13.67
N TRP A 78 14.06 5.47 13.34
CA TRP A 78 15.12 5.24 12.36
C TRP A 78 14.66 5.48 10.90
N LEU A 79 13.36 5.48 10.62
CA LEU A 79 12.77 5.68 9.30
C LEU A 79 12.31 7.14 9.08
N PRO A 80 12.87 7.87 8.10
CA PRO A 80 12.41 9.22 7.76
C PRO A 80 10.93 9.26 7.31
N TRP A 81 10.44 8.16 6.74
CA TRP A 81 9.05 8.01 6.29
C TRP A 81 8.12 7.36 7.33
N ALA A 82 8.59 7.10 8.56
CA ALA A 82 7.82 6.40 9.61
C ALA A 82 6.41 6.94 9.79
N ARG A 83 6.26 8.27 9.75
CA ARG A 83 4.98 8.96 9.90
C ARG A 83 3.89 8.46 8.95
N ASN A 84 4.24 7.98 7.75
CA ASN A 84 3.28 7.54 6.73
C ASN A 84 3.28 6.02 6.51
N THR A 85 4.20 5.29 7.10
CA THR A 85 4.47 3.87 6.78
C THR A 85 4.57 2.96 8.01
N SER A 86 4.68 3.54 9.20
CA SER A 86 4.71 2.81 10.46
C SER A 86 3.35 2.83 11.17
N VAL A 87 3.05 1.73 11.85
CA VAL A 87 1.87 1.52 12.68
C VAL A 87 2.31 0.91 14.01
N ARG A 88 1.81 1.41 15.13
CA ARG A 88 2.13 0.80 16.43
C ARG A 88 1.49 -0.60 16.59
N PRO A 89 2.10 -1.54 17.33
CA PRO A 89 1.56 -2.88 17.52
C PRO A 89 0.12 -2.90 18.07
N GLU A 90 -0.21 -2.00 19.00
CA GLU A 90 -1.58 -1.87 19.53
C GLU A 90 -2.59 -1.39 18.47
N VAL A 91 -2.15 -0.64 17.47
CA VAL A 91 -2.99 -0.19 16.36
C VAL A 91 -3.23 -1.32 15.37
N LEU A 92 -2.21 -2.12 15.03
CA LEU A 92 -2.42 -3.33 14.22
C LEU A 92 -3.40 -4.30 14.91
N ARG A 93 -3.20 -4.56 16.21
CA ARG A 93 -4.12 -5.40 16.99
C ARG A 93 -5.54 -4.83 17.00
N CYS A 94 -5.68 -3.50 17.15
CA CYS A 94 -6.96 -2.80 17.05
C CYS A 94 -7.61 -2.99 15.66
N HIS A 95 -6.83 -2.89 14.59
CA HIS A 95 -7.33 -3.08 13.24
C HIS A 95 -7.89 -4.49 13.02
N LEU A 96 -7.13 -5.53 13.42
CA LEU A 96 -7.56 -6.92 13.29
C LEU A 96 -8.80 -7.21 14.15
N ALA A 97 -8.86 -6.65 15.36
CA ALA A 97 -10.05 -6.76 16.22
C ALA A 97 -11.27 -6.10 15.59
N ALA A 98 -11.11 -4.91 14.99
CA ALA A 98 -12.20 -4.20 14.31
C ALA A 98 -12.70 -4.96 13.06
N LEU A 99 -11.78 -5.56 12.29
CA LEU A 99 -12.12 -6.42 11.15
C LEU A 99 -12.90 -7.65 11.62
N ARG A 100 -12.39 -8.37 12.63
CA ARG A 100 -13.08 -9.54 13.21
C ARG A 100 -14.47 -9.19 13.75
N ALA A 101 -14.59 -8.11 14.51
CA ALA A 101 -15.88 -7.63 15.04
C ALA A 101 -16.85 -7.20 13.92
N GLY A 102 -16.31 -6.71 12.79
CA GLY A 102 -17.08 -6.42 11.59
C GLY A 102 -17.48 -7.65 10.77
N GLY A 103 -17.07 -8.86 11.18
CA GLY A 103 -17.30 -10.11 10.45
C GLY A 103 -16.47 -10.20 9.17
N TRP A 104 -15.30 -9.56 9.13
CA TRP A 104 -14.37 -9.71 8.02
C TRP A 104 -13.56 -10.99 8.15
N ARG A 105 -13.43 -11.73 7.05
CA ARG A 105 -12.55 -12.88 6.93
C ARG A 105 -11.25 -12.45 6.26
N VAL A 106 -10.13 -12.65 6.95
CA VAL A 106 -8.80 -12.49 6.36
C VAL A 106 -8.49 -13.73 5.54
N ILE A 107 -8.07 -13.56 4.28
CA ILE A 107 -7.61 -14.65 3.41
C ILE A 107 -6.20 -14.39 2.90
N ALA A 108 -5.51 -15.46 2.49
CA ALA A 108 -4.21 -15.34 1.85
C ALA A 108 -4.34 -14.64 0.48
N THR A 109 -3.31 -13.89 0.08
CA THR A 109 -3.27 -13.24 -1.25
C THR A 109 -3.44 -14.27 -2.38
N GLN A 110 -2.86 -15.47 -2.23
CA GLN A 110 -2.96 -16.52 -3.23
C GLN A 110 -4.40 -17.00 -3.44
N GLU A 111 -5.18 -17.06 -2.37
CA GLU A 111 -6.60 -17.46 -2.41
C GLU A 111 -7.43 -16.40 -3.17
N LEU A 112 -7.10 -15.11 -3.00
CA LEU A 112 -7.71 -14.03 -3.79
C LEU A 112 -7.34 -14.14 -5.29
N ILE A 113 -6.06 -14.34 -5.61
CA ILE A 113 -5.60 -14.48 -7.00
C ILE A 113 -6.31 -15.66 -7.67
N GLN A 114 -6.31 -16.83 -7.03
CA GLN A 114 -6.95 -18.05 -7.54
C GLN A 114 -8.45 -17.84 -7.76
N ALA A 115 -9.17 -17.28 -6.78
CA ALA A 115 -10.60 -17.02 -6.92
C ALA A 115 -10.92 -16.07 -8.09
N ARG A 116 -10.07 -15.05 -8.32
CA ARG A 116 -10.24 -14.14 -9.46
C ARG A 116 -9.91 -14.80 -10.79
N GLN A 117 -8.92 -15.69 -10.85
CA GLN A 117 -8.57 -16.46 -12.04
C GLN A 117 -9.66 -17.46 -12.42
N SER A 118 -10.24 -18.16 -11.44
CA SER A 118 -11.30 -19.17 -11.66
C SER A 118 -12.70 -18.56 -11.80
N GLY A 119 -12.86 -17.26 -11.57
CA GLY A 119 -14.17 -16.61 -11.53
C GLY A 119 -15.01 -16.98 -10.28
N THR A 120 -14.39 -17.57 -9.26
CA THR A 120 -15.07 -17.99 -8.03
C THR A 120 -15.40 -16.78 -7.16
N ALA A 121 -16.67 -16.64 -6.79
CA ALA A 121 -17.11 -15.60 -5.88
C ALA A 121 -16.58 -15.87 -4.46
N LEU A 122 -15.90 -14.89 -3.88
CA LEU A 122 -15.49 -14.93 -2.47
C LEU A 122 -16.63 -14.48 -1.54
N PRO A 123 -16.67 -14.96 -0.28
CA PRO A 123 -17.60 -14.46 0.71
C PRO A 123 -17.56 -12.93 0.83
N ARG A 124 -18.71 -12.32 1.12
CA ARG A 124 -18.74 -10.89 1.48
C ARG A 124 -17.85 -10.64 2.69
N ARG A 125 -17.29 -9.43 2.78
CA ARG A 125 -16.37 -9.01 3.84
C ARG A 125 -15.09 -9.87 3.89
N THR A 126 -14.56 -10.22 2.73
CA THR A 126 -13.22 -10.79 2.61
C THR A 126 -12.19 -9.67 2.53
N VAL A 127 -11.03 -9.83 3.18
CA VAL A 127 -9.92 -8.86 3.17
C VAL A 127 -8.57 -9.60 3.09
N VAL A 128 -7.57 -8.96 2.48
CA VAL A 128 -6.19 -9.47 2.40
C VAL A 128 -5.27 -8.49 3.14
N LEU A 129 -4.24 -9.03 3.79
CA LEU A 129 -3.20 -8.25 4.48
C LEU A 129 -1.85 -8.42 3.79
N GLN A 130 -1.16 -7.31 3.61
CA GLN A 130 0.17 -7.27 2.99
C GLN A 130 1.11 -6.36 3.79
N PHE A 131 2.40 -6.67 3.77
CA PHE A 131 3.46 -5.95 4.45
C PHE A 131 4.62 -5.70 3.50
N ASP A 132 4.92 -4.43 3.23
CA ASP A 132 6.00 -4.04 2.33
C ASP A 132 7.32 -3.84 3.12
N ASP A 133 8.45 -3.88 2.39
CA ASP A 133 9.83 -3.60 2.83
C ASP A 133 10.54 -4.65 3.70
N ALA A 134 9.81 -5.61 4.30
CA ALA A 134 10.40 -6.66 5.14
C ALA A 134 11.24 -6.11 6.32
N TYR A 135 10.75 -5.07 7.01
CA TYR A 135 11.37 -4.56 8.22
C TYR A 135 11.46 -5.63 9.31
N LEU A 136 12.53 -5.61 10.11
CA LEU A 136 12.72 -6.57 11.21
C LEU A 136 11.55 -6.55 12.21
N ASP A 137 10.96 -5.37 12.41
CA ASP A 137 9.80 -5.18 13.28
C ASP A 137 8.56 -5.98 12.83
N ASN A 138 8.47 -6.37 11.55
CA ASN A 138 7.41 -7.24 11.05
C ASN A 138 7.52 -8.64 11.65
N TYR A 139 8.73 -9.19 11.67
CA TYR A 139 8.98 -10.49 12.29
C TYR A 139 8.77 -10.45 13.81
N LEU A 140 9.21 -9.37 14.46
CA LEU A 140 9.21 -9.25 15.92
C LEU A 140 7.84 -8.89 16.50
N PHE A 141 7.04 -8.06 15.81
CA PHE A 141 5.78 -7.52 16.33
C PHE A 141 4.57 -7.87 15.46
N ALA A 142 4.65 -7.74 14.14
CA ALA A 142 3.50 -8.02 13.27
C ALA A 142 3.15 -9.51 13.24
N ALA A 143 4.12 -10.39 12.97
CA ALA A 143 3.90 -11.83 12.84
C ALA A 143 3.28 -12.47 14.10
N PRO A 144 3.75 -12.20 15.34
CA PRO A 144 3.07 -12.67 16.54
C PRO A 144 1.62 -12.20 16.66
N ILE A 145 1.33 -10.93 16.34
CA ILE A 145 -0.04 -10.40 16.36
C ILE A 145 -0.90 -11.10 15.30
N LEU A 146 -0.39 -11.31 14.09
CA LEU A 146 -1.15 -12.00 13.05
C LEU A 146 -1.48 -13.45 13.45
N ARG A 147 -0.56 -14.15 14.15
CA ARG A 147 -0.81 -15.48 14.73
C ARG A 147 -1.93 -15.46 15.76
N GLU A 148 -1.97 -14.47 16.66
CA GLU A 148 -3.06 -14.30 17.65
C GLU A 148 -4.44 -14.26 16.99
N PHE A 149 -4.54 -13.75 15.76
CA PHE A 149 -5.78 -13.62 15.00
C PHE A 149 -5.96 -14.71 13.93
N SER A 150 -5.01 -15.65 13.79
CA SER A 150 -4.95 -16.61 12.68
C SER A 150 -5.12 -15.93 11.32
N ALA A 151 -4.50 -14.75 11.17
CA ALA A 151 -4.66 -13.87 10.03
C ALA A 151 -3.53 -14.14 9.02
N PRO A 152 -3.82 -14.73 7.85
CA PRO A 152 -2.80 -14.90 6.84
C PRO A 152 -2.36 -13.55 6.26
N ALA A 153 -1.08 -13.46 5.88
CA ALA A 153 -0.49 -12.24 5.33
C ALA A 153 0.65 -12.54 4.36
N MET A 154 0.87 -11.64 3.41
CA MET A 154 2.00 -11.71 2.47
C MET A 154 2.99 -10.58 2.77
N PHE A 155 4.27 -10.91 2.83
CA PHE A 155 5.35 -9.98 3.14
C PHE A 155 6.23 -9.81 1.91
N PHE A 156 6.56 -8.58 1.55
CA PHE A 156 7.37 -8.27 0.37
C PHE A 156 8.76 -7.81 0.78
N ALA A 157 9.79 -8.50 0.29
CA ALA A 157 11.19 -8.20 0.59
C ALA A 157 11.90 -7.56 -0.59
N SER A 158 12.55 -6.42 -0.35
CA SER A 158 13.50 -5.83 -1.31
C SER A 158 14.89 -6.44 -1.08
N THR A 159 15.45 -7.07 -2.11
CA THR A 159 16.61 -7.96 -1.93
C THR A 159 17.91 -7.27 -1.52
N ASP A 160 18.13 -5.99 -1.86
CA ASP A 160 19.30 -5.24 -1.40
C ASP A 160 19.19 -4.86 0.09
N PHE A 161 17.99 -4.89 0.67
CA PHE A 161 17.77 -4.53 2.07
C PHE A 161 17.72 -5.73 3.00
N ILE A 162 17.81 -6.97 2.50
CA ILE A 162 17.91 -8.16 3.35
C ILE A 162 19.15 -7.99 4.23
N ALA A 163 18.97 -7.96 5.54
CA ALA A 163 20.06 -7.75 6.48
C ALA A 163 21.04 -8.93 6.44
N GLU A 164 22.31 -8.65 6.71
CA GLU A 164 23.31 -9.69 6.86
C GLU A 164 23.03 -10.55 8.10
N GLY A 165 23.38 -11.82 8.01
CA GLY A 165 23.29 -12.79 9.10
C GLY A 165 22.30 -13.93 8.86
N GLU A 166 22.50 -15.02 9.61
CA GLU A 166 21.75 -16.28 9.48
C GLU A 166 21.11 -16.72 10.81
N SER A 167 20.98 -15.80 11.76
CA SER A 167 20.40 -16.05 13.09
C SER A 167 19.12 -15.26 13.31
N LEU A 168 18.15 -15.87 13.98
CA LEU A 168 16.90 -15.20 14.36
C LEU A 168 17.15 -14.20 15.51
N ARG A 169 16.88 -12.91 15.30
CA ARG A 169 17.09 -11.85 16.32
C ARG A 169 15.87 -11.68 17.23
N GLN A 170 15.35 -12.77 17.81
CA GLN A 170 14.11 -12.74 18.60
C GLN A 170 14.22 -11.90 19.89
N ASP A 171 15.42 -11.86 20.47
CA ASP A 171 15.76 -11.13 21.69
C ASP A 171 15.83 -9.61 21.50
N ALA A 172 15.94 -9.11 20.26
CA ALA A 172 15.98 -7.69 19.92
C ALA A 172 14.81 -6.90 20.54
N ARG A 173 13.63 -7.52 20.69
CA ARG A 173 12.45 -6.91 21.34
C ARG A 173 12.72 -6.43 22.76
N SER A 174 13.63 -7.09 23.47
CA SER A 174 13.98 -6.78 24.86
C SER A 174 15.14 -5.79 24.98
N GLN A 175 15.83 -5.50 23.88
CA GLN A 175 17.06 -4.69 23.83
C GLN A 175 16.81 -3.23 23.44
N GLY A 176 15.58 -2.88 23.05
CA GLY A 176 15.16 -1.50 22.75
C GLY A 176 15.23 -1.15 21.26
N ALA A 177 14.80 0.08 20.94
CA ALA A 177 14.53 0.53 19.57
C ALA A 177 15.69 0.34 18.58
N ALA A 178 16.92 0.55 19.04
CA ALA A 178 18.10 0.39 18.20
C ALA A 178 18.33 -1.06 17.76
N ALA A 179 17.91 -2.05 18.55
CA ALA A 179 18.13 -3.47 18.28
C ALA A 179 17.17 -4.03 17.22
N TRP A 180 15.96 -3.48 17.10
CA TRP A 180 14.99 -3.86 16.07
C TRP A 180 14.94 -2.92 14.86
N ALA A 181 15.82 -1.91 14.80
CA ALA A 181 15.93 -1.03 13.64
C ALA A 181 16.54 -1.79 12.46
N GLY A 182 15.97 -1.60 11.26
CA GLY A 182 16.42 -2.20 10.01
C GLY A 182 15.50 -3.28 9.48
N TYR A 183 16.08 -4.21 8.75
CA TYR A 183 15.38 -5.17 7.90
C TYR A 183 15.60 -6.61 8.36
N MET A 184 14.70 -7.52 7.99
CA MET A 184 14.87 -8.95 8.22
C MET A 184 16.10 -9.50 7.50
N ASN A 185 16.76 -10.49 8.10
CA ASN A 185 17.81 -11.27 7.46
C ASN A 185 17.25 -12.54 6.80
N ALA A 186 18.11 -13.31 6.14
CA ALA A 186 17.70 -14.52 5.42
C ALA A 186 17.04 -15.57 6.33
N ALA A 187 17.55 -15.77 7.56
CA ALA A 187 16.97 -16.73 8.50
C ALA A 187 15.56 -16.32 8.96
N GLU A 188 15.32 -15.02 9.19
CA GLU A 188 14.02 -14.50 9.59
C GLU A 188 13.01 -14.55 8.44
N LEU A 189 13.43 -14.26 7.21
CA LEU A 189 12.58 -14.42 6.02
C LEU A 189 12.19 -15.89 5.80
N ARG A 190 13.14 -16.82 5.92
CA ARG A 190 12.85 -18.27 5.85
C ARG A 190 11.92 -18.73 6.97
N ALA A 191 12.14 -18.26 8.19
CA ALA A 191 11.28 -18.60 9.33
C ALA A 191 9.86 -18.03 9.17
N LEU A 192 9.73 -16.84 8.58
CA LEU A 192 8.44 -16.25 8.23
C LEU A 192 7.74 -17.09 7.15
N ASP A 193 8.45 -17.46 6.09
CA ASP A 193 7.90 -18.21 4.96
C ASP A 193 7.53 -19.66 5.27
N ALA A 194 8.19 -20.26 6.26
CA ALA A 194 7.87 -21.59 6.76
C ALA A 194 6.58 -21.63 7.60
N ASP A 195 6.08 -20.48 8.05
CA ASP A 195 4.82 -20.39 8.80
C ASP A 195 3.63 -20.49 7.81
N PRO A 196 2.67 -21.41 8.02
CA PRO A 196 1.56 -21.61 7.09
C PRO A 196 0.60 -20.40 6.99
N LEU A 197 0.68 -19.43 7.89
CA LEU A 197 -0.08 -18.18 7.77
C LEU A 197 0.57 -17.18 6.82
N PHE A 198 1.87 -17.32 6.53
CA PHE A 198 2.62 -16.27 5.85
C PHE A 198 3.22 -16.75 4.53
N THR A 199 3.55 -15.77 3.69
CA THR A 199 4.26 -15.99 2.43
C THR A 199 5.15 -14.80 2.18
N VAL A 200 6.42 -15.05 1.85
CA VAL A 200 7.38 -14.03 1.45
C VAL A 200 7.43 -13.92 -0.08
N GLU A 201 7.38 -12.71 -0.59
CA GLU A 201 7.33 -12.38 -2.02
C GLU A 201 8.22 -11.18 -2.35
N ALA A 202 8.36 -10.82 -3.63
CA ALA A 202 9.37 -9.86 -4.07
C ALA A 202 8.89 -8.40 -3.98
N HIS A 203 9.80 -7.51 -3.55
CA HIS A 203 9.64 -6.05 -3.61
C HIS A 203 10.77 -5.39 -4.42
N GLY A 204 11.20 -6.06 -5.48
CA GLY A 204 12.30 -5.64 -6.34
C GLY A 204 13.66 -5.76 -5.65
N THR A 205 14.67 -5.10 -6.22
CA THR A 205 16.00 -5.04 -5.60
C THR A 205 16.02 -4.01 -4.49
N ASN A 206 15.54 -2.80 -4.77
CA ASN A 206 15.57 -1.68 -3.84
C ASN A 206 14.46 -0.66 -4.15
N HIS A 207 14.39 0.36 -3.32
CA HIS A 207 13.50 1.51 -3.45
C HIS A 207 14.16 2.69 -4.16
N ALA A 208 15.11 2.43 -5.06
CA ALA A 208 15.88 3.51 -5.67
C ALA A 208 15.00 4.46 -6.48
N ARG A 209 15.39 5.74 -6.44
CA ARG A 209 14.91 6.77 -7.33
C ARG A 209 16.01 7.15 -8.30
N ILE A 210 15.63 7.45 -9.54
CA ILE A 210 16.55 7.86 -10.60
C ILE A 210 16.13 9.22 -11.17
N PRO A 211 17.08 10.07 -11.58
CA PRO A 211 16.76 11.25 -12.37
C PRO A 211 15.97 10.87 -13.63
N VAL A 212 14.92 11.63 -13.93
CA VAL A 212 14.11 11.50 -15.17
C VAL A 212 14.21 12.74 -16.06
N SER A 213 14.80 13.82 -15.55
CA SER A 213 15.31 14.95 -16.32
C SER A 213 16.43 15.66 -15.55
N ASP A 214 17.05 16.67 -16.16
CA ASP A 214 18.00 17.60 -15.52
C ASP A 214 17.31 18.79 -14.84
N ALA A 215 15.99 18.91 -14.97
CA ALA A 215 15.23 20.00 -14.36
C ALA A 215 15.34 19.93 -12.83
N PRO A 216 15.59 21.06 -12.15
CA PRO A 216 15.69 21.08 -10.70
C PRO A 216 14.32 20.83 -10.07
N ALA A 217 14.26 19.97 -9.06
CA ALA A 217 13.05 19.66 -8.31
C ALA A 217 13.09 20.21 -6.88
N GLU A 218 14.18 19.97 -6.17
CA GLU A 218 14.33 20.33 -4.76
C GLU A 218 15.80 20.56 -4.38
N THR A 219 16.04 21.20 -3.24
CA THR A 219 17.39 21.41 -2.70
C THR A 219 17.47 20.79 -1.31
N VAL A 220 18.51 19.98 -1.07
CA VAL A 220 18.75 19.36 0.24
C VAL A 220 19.00 20.44 1.29
N GLN A 221 18.17 20.46 2.33
CA GLN A 221 18.21 21.47 3.40
C GLN A 221 19.03 20.96 4.59
N GLY A 222 20.11 21.67 4.92
CA GLY A 222 20.99 21.28 6.03
C GLY A 222 21.41 19.81 5.94
N ASP A 223 21.42 19.12 7.08
CA ASP A 223 21.79 17.70 7.17
C ASP A 223 20.62 16.72 6.94
N ASP A 224 19.47 17.19 6.44
CA ASP A 224 18.26 16.36 6.23
C ASP A 224 18.32 15.57 4.90
N TRP A 225 19.39 14.80 4.72
CA TRP A 225 19.64 14.04 3.49
C TRP A 225 18.91 12.69 3.46
N LYS A 226 18.62 12.11 4.64
CA LYS A 226 18.03 10.76 4.77
C LYS A 226 16.68 10.63 4.06
N PRO A 227 15.82 11.67 4.02
CA PRO A 227 14.63 11.60 3.22
C PRO A 227 14.86 11.37 1.72
N HIS A 228 16.00 11.85 1.21
CA HIS A 228 16.43 11.77 -0.18
C HIS A 228 17.33 10.56 -0.47
N ALA A 229 17.61 9.72 0.55
CA ALA A 229 18.43 8.51 0.42
C ALA A 229 18.09 7.62 -0.80
N PRO A 230 16.80 7.46 -1.22
CA PRO A 230 16.47 6.73 -2.44
C PRO A 230 17.24 7.11 -3.71
N LEU A 231 17.61 8.38 -3.87
CA LEU A 231 18.40 8.85 -5.03
C LEU A 231 19.85 8.32 -5.03
N SER A 232 20.38 7.97 -3.86
CA SER A 232 21.72 7.38 -3.74
C SER A 232 21.72 5.88 -4.05
N TRP A 233 20.60 5.18 -3.84
CA TRP A 233 20.53 3.72 -3.97
C TRP A 233 20.58 3.20 -5.40
N ALA A 234 20.31 4.05 -6.40
CA ALA A 234 20.46 3.69 -7.81
C ALA A 234 21.93 3.53 -8.22
N LYS A 235 22.84 4.20 -7.51
CA LYS A 235 24.28 4.22 -7.80
C LYS A 235 25.09 3.28 -6.91
N GLY A 236 24.54 2.89 -5.75
CA GLY A 236 25.20 1.99 -4.81
C GLY A 236 25.06 0.52 -5.21
N GLU A 237 26.20 -0.15 -5.40
CA GLU A 237 26.27 -1.61 -5.46
C GLU A 237 26.25 -2.22 -4.04
N GLY A 238 25.80 -3.47 -3.93
CA GLY A 238 25.85 -4.23 -2.69
C GLY A 238 24.66 -4.03 -1.74
N ASN A 239 24.85 -4.50 -0.50
CA ASN A 239 23.83 -4.52 0.53
C ASN A 239 23.54 -3.13 1.08
N LYS A 240 22.27 -2.74 1.11
CA LYS A 240 21.77 -1.41 1.52
C LYS A 240 21.07 -1.46 2.87
N SER A 241 20.98 -2.61 3.53
CA SER A 241 20.22 -2.79 4.79
C SER A 241 20.64 -1.83 5.91
N LEU A 242 21.87 -1.32 5.89
CA LEU A 242 22.44 -0.42 6.91
C LEU A 242 22.47 1.06 6.50
N TRP A 243 21.82 1.45 5.40
CA TRP A 243 21.86 2.82 4.86
C TRP A 243 21.56 3.91 5.92
N TYR A 244 20.63 3.63 6.85
CA TYR A 244 20.18 4.55 7.89
C TYR A 244 21.24 4.84 8.96
N LYS A 245 22.25 3.96 9.09
CA LYS A 245 23.37 4.10 10.02
C LYS A 245 24.46 5.06 9.53
N ALA A 246 24.43 5.45 8.26
CA ALA A 246 25.38 6.42 7.74
C ALA A 246 25.26 7.75 8.51
N ALA A 247 26.40 8.23 9.04
CA ALA A 247 26.47 9.47 9.80
C ALA A 247 26.48 10.70 8.89
N THR A 248 27.08 10.58 7.70
CA THR A 248 27.25 11.68 6.74
C THR A 248 26.47 11.42 5.46
N ALA A 249 26.04 12.50 4.81
CA ALA A 249 25.37 12.42 3.52
C ALA A 249 26.31 11.88 2.43
N PRO A 250 25.81 11.02 1.51
CA PRO A 250 26.48 10.79 0.24
C PRO A 250 26.66 12.10 -0.52
N GLU A 251 27.70 12.22 -1.36
CA GLU A 251 28.02 13.45 -2.10
C GLU A 251 26.82 14.00 -2.90
N ILE A 252 26.05 13.12 -3.56
CA ILE A 252 24.86 13.51 -4.33
C ILE A 252 23.72 14.11 -3.48
N LEU A 253 23.78 13.91 -2.16
CA LEU A 253 22.81 14.41 -1.19
C LEU A 253 23.45 15.36 -0.16
N ALA A 254 24.62 15.92 -0.46
CA ALA A 254 25.24 16.89 0.43
C ALA A 254 24.36 18.14 0.63
N PRO A 255 24.48 18.85 1.78
CA PRO A 255 23.73 20.07 2.02
C PRO A 255 23.89 21.08 0.87
N GLY A 256 22.77 21.62 0.36
CA GLY A 256 22.77 22.57 -0.76
C GLY A 256 22.79 21.94 -2.16
N CYS A 257 22.92 20.61 -2.28
CA CYS A 257 22.76 19.92 -3.57
C CYS A 257 21.35 20.13 -4.13
N VAL A 258 21.28 20.48 -5.42
CA VAL A 258 20.02 20.56 -6.16
C VAL A 258 19.72 19.20 -6.75
N LEU A 259 18.62 18.60 -6.30
CA LEU A 259 18.17 17.30 -6.75
C LEU A 259 17.31 17.47 -8.02
N PRO A 260 17.56 16.66 -9.06
CA PRO A 260 16.77 16.70 -10.28
C PRO A 260 15.37 16.13 -10.06
N CYS A 261 14.46 16.41 -10.98
CA CYS A 261 13.22 15.66 -11.14
C CYS A 261 13.54 14.16 -11.27
N HIS A 262 12.84 13.34 -10.50
CA HIS A 262 13.16 11.94 -10.34
C HIS A 262 11.91 11.09 -10.11
N ASP A 263 11.97 9.81 -10.45
CA ASP A 263 10.90 8.83 -10.22
C ASP A 263 11.51 7.49 -9.77
N SER A 264 10.66 6.52 -9.44
CA SER A 264 11.03 5.14 -9.14
C SER A 264 11.93 4.57 -10.24
N ALA A 265 13.01 3.88 -9.86
CA ALA A 265 13.87 3.18 -10.81
C ALA A 265 13.09 2.16 -11.64
N LEU A 266 12.02 1.58 -11.09
CA LEU A 266 11.22 0.57 -11.77
C LEU A 266 10.07 1.13 -12.62
N ALA A 267 9.90 2.45 -12.71
CA ALA A 267 8.83 3.08 -13.50
C ALA A 267 9.28 4.30 -14.32
N GLY A 268 10.37 4.96 -13.91
CA GLY A 268 10.95 6.10 -14.60
C GLY A 268 11.94 5.68 -15.68
N ARG A 269 12.00 6.49 -16.74
CA ARG A 269 13.06 6.40 -17.77
C ARG A 269 14.27 7.19 -17.29
N TRP A 270 15.41 6.54 -17.15
CA TRP A 270 16.59 7.16 -16.57
C TRP A 270 17.09 8.28 -17.49
N TRP A 271 17.25 9.47 -16.94
CA TRP A 271 17.99 10.56 -17.57
C TRP A 271 19.49 10.44 -17.26
N ARG A 272 20.28 10.18 -18.30
CA ARG A 272 21.75 10.08 -18.24
C ARG A 272 22.36 10.51 -19.56
N ASP A 273 23.57 11.05 -19.51
CA ASP A 273 24.33 11.47 -20.71
C ASP A 273 23.53 12.41 -21.65
N GLY A 274 22.75 13.32 -21.07
CA GLY A 274 21.97 14.32 -21.79
C GLY A 274 20.69 13.82 -22.47
N ARG A 275 20.23 12.59 -22.18
CA ARG A 275 18.99 12.05 -22.73
C ARG A 275 18.26 11.11 -21.76
N ALA A 276 16.97 10.92 -22.01
CA ALA A 276 16.21 9.84 -21.39
C ALA A 276 16.53 8.49 -22.06
N GLU A 277 16.38 7.40 -21.31
CA GLU A 277 16.34 6.05 -21.85
C GLU A 277 15.27 5.89 -22.92
N THR A 278 15.65 5.22 -24.00
CA THR A 278 14.70 4.64 -24.96
C THR A 278 13.85 3.57 -24.28
N GLU A 279 12.74 3.17 -24.90
CA GLU A 279 11.88 2.13 -24.33
C GLU A 279 12.57 0.77 -24.20
N ALA A 280 13.43 0.44 -25.18
CA ALA A 280 14.20 -0.79 -25.15
C ALA A 280 15.21 -0.80 -23.99
N GLU A 281 15.93 0.31 -23.78
CA GLU A 281 16.86 0.46 -22.65
C GLU A 281 16.15 0.38 -21.30
N PHE A 282 15.02 1.09 -21.18
CA PHE A 282 14.18 1.06 -19.98
C PHE A 282 13.68 -0.36 -19.67
N ARG A 283 13.07 -1.05 -20.65
CA ARG A 283 12.59 -2.43 -20.48
C ARG A 283 13.72 -3.38 -20.11
N ALA A 284 14.87 -3.29 -20.77
CA ALA A 284 16.01 -4.15 -20.48
C ALA A 284 16.51 -3.96 -19.04
N ARG A 285 16.64 -2.71 -18.58
CA ARG A 285 17.06 -2.40 -17.21
C ARG A 285 16.05 -2.90 -16.18
N VAL A 286 14.76 -2.62 -16.35
CA VAL A 286 13.72 -3.07 -15.41
C VAL A 286 13.66 -4.60 -15.37
N THR A 287 13.71 -5.27 -16.52
CA THR A 287 13.72 -6.75 -16.58
C THR A 287 14.94 -7.32 -15.86
N ALA A 288 16.13 -6.75 -16.05
CA ALA A 288 17.35 -7.19 -15.37
C ALA A 288 17.25 -7.02 -13.85
N MET A 289 16.79 -5.86 -13.37
CA MET A 289 16.58 -5.60 -11.94
C MET A 289 15.57 -6.59 -11.33
N LEU A 290 14.48 -6.87 -12.03
CA LEU A 290 13.44 -7.79 -11.55
C LEU A 290 13.90 -9.24 -11.57
N THR A 291 14.66 -9.66 -12.59
CA THR A 291 15.25 -11.00 -12.69
C THR A 291 16.26 -11.22 -11.56
N GLU A 292 17.09 -10.22 -11.27
CA GLU A 292 18.02 -10.25 -10.16
C GLU A 292 17.30 -10.38 -8.81
N ALA A 293 16.26 -9.56 -8.58
CA ALA A 293 15.46 -9.66 -7.37
C ALA A 293 14.79 -11.03 -7.22
N HIS A 294 14.24 -11.56 -8.31
CA HIS A 294 13.63 -12.88 -8.34
C HIS A 294 14.64 -13.96 -7.92
N GLY A 295 15.79 -14.04 -8.59
CA GLY A 295 16.81 -15.07 -8.31
C GLY A 295 17.46 -14.95 -6.93
N ARG A 296 17.71 -13.73 -6.45
CA ARG A 296 18.25 -13.51 -5.09
C ARG A 296 17.26 -13.97 -4.03
N LEU A 297 15.98 -13.62 -4.17
CA LEU A 297 14.97 -14.02 -3.20
C LEU A 297 14.69 -15.53 -3.28
N GLU A 298 14.72 -16.12 -4.47
CA GLU A 298 14.65 -17.57 -4.65
C GLU A 298 15.77 -18.30 -3.92
N THR A 299 16.99 -17.78 -3.98
CA THR A 299 18.14 -18.32 -3.25
C THR A 299 17.92 -18.27 -1.73
N VAL A 300 17.32 -17.19 -1.21
CA VAL A 300 17.00 -17.04 0.21
C VAL A 300 15.90 -17.99 0.66
N LEU A 301 14.82 -18.11 -0.12
CA LEU A 301 13.62 -18.87 0.29
C LEU A 301 13.69 -20.36 -0.07
N GLY A 302 14.54 -20.75 -1.04
CA GLY A 302 14.54 -22.10 -1.62
C GLY A 302 13.35 -22.37 -2.55
N ARG A 303 12.58 -21.34 -2.90
CA ARG A 303 11.47 -21.38 -3.87
C ARG A 303 11.38 -20.05 -4.61
N ALA A 304 10.95 -20.09 -5.88
CA ALA A 304 10.72 -18.89 -6.66
C ALA A 304 9.61 -18.01 -6.04
N PRO A 305 9.80 -16.68 -5.94
CA PRO A 305 8.71 -15.75 -5.65
C PRO A 305 7.77 -15.64 -6.85
N ASN A 306 6.47 -15.55 -6.59
CA ASN A 306 5.42 -15.49 -7.60
C ASN A 306 4.83 -14.09 -7.77
N VAL A 307 4.87 -13.26 -6.73
CA VAL A 307 4.20 -11.96 -6.68
C VAL A 307 5.23 -10.85 -6.50
N MET A 308 5.07 -9.78 -7.28
CA MET A 308 5.92 -8.59 -7.20
C MET A 308 5.11 -7.38 -6.73
N ALA A 309 5.48 -6.80 -5.60
CA ALA A 309 4.99 -5.49 -5.19
C ALA A 309 5.87 -4.39 -5.78
N TRP A 310 5.27 -3.37 -6.40
CA TRP A 310 6.02 -2.23 -6.93
C TRP A 310 6.41 -1.27 -5.81
N PRO A 311 7.70 -0.90 -5.68
CA PRO A 311 8.11 0.25 -4.89
C PRO A 311 7.27 1.48 -5.25
N PHE A 312 6.79 2.17 -4.22
CA PHE A 312 5.92 3.36 -4.35
C PHE A 312 4.56 3.11 -5.04
N ASP A 313 4.15 1.86 -5.29
CA ASP A 313 2.99 1.51 -6.12
C ASP A 313 3.02 2.16 -7.52
N ARG A 314 4.23 2.43 -8.04
CA ARG A 314 4.44 3.04 -9.36
C ARG A 314 4.80 1.95 -10.36
N CYS A 315 3.97 1.80 -11.39
CA CYS A 315 4.24 0.94 -12.54
C CYS A 315 3.62 1.53 -13.81
N ASP A 316 4.22 1.25 -14.96
CA ASP A 316 3.64 1.47 -16.28
C ASP A 316 3.45 0.14 -17.03
N GLU A 317 2.91 0.18 -18.24
CA GLU A 317 2.65 -1.03 -19.03
C GLU A 317 3.94 -1.79 -19.39
N VAL A 318 5.04 -1.07 -19.65
CA VAL A 318 6.34 -1.66 -20.00
C VAL A 318 6.94 -2.38 -18.80
N SER A 319 6.88 -1.78 -17.61
CA SER A 319 7.35 -2.36 -16.35
C SER A 319 6.52 -3.59 -15.97
N LEU A 320 5.21 -3.51 -16.15
CA LEU A 320 4.31 -4.64 -15.91
C LEU A 320 4.67 -5.84 -16.80
N GLN A 321 4.96 -5.62 -18.09
CA GLN A 321 5.42 -6.69 -18.97
C GLN A 321 6.81 -7.22 -18.54
N ALA A 322 7.74 -6.34 -18.16
CA ALA A 322 9.06 -6.73 -17.68
C ALA A 322 8.98 -7.61 -16.42
N ALA A 323 8.00 -7.42 -15.54
CA ALA A 323 7.77 -8.29 -14.39
C ALA A 323 7.35 -9.71 -14.81
N TYR A 324 6.47 -9.85 -15.80
CA TYR A 324 6.10 -11.17 -16.33
C TYR A 324 7.28 -11.84 -17.04
N ASP A 325 8.07 -11.08 -17.80
CA ASP A 325 9.28 -11.59 -18.46
C ASP A 325 10.33 -12.06 -17.44
N ALA A 326 10.36 -11.46 -16.24
CA ALA A 326 11.22 -11.83 -15.12
C ALA A 326 10.69 -13.02 -14.29
N GLY A 327 9.55 -13.61 -14.65
CA GLY A 327 9.01 -14.82 -14.01
C GLY A 327 7.90 -14.61 -12.98
N PHE A 328 7.52 -13.37 -12.67
CA PHE A 328 6.39 -13.11 -11.77
C PHE A 328 5.06 -13.48 -12.44
N THR A 329 4.10 -13.95 -11.66
CA THR A 329 2.76 -14.33 -12.15
C THR A 329 1.67 -13.36 -11.72
N ALA A 330 1.94 -12.52 -10.71
CA ALA A 330 1.08 -11.41 -10.30
C ALA A 330 1.90 -10.21 -9.83
N VAL A 331 1.31 -9.03 -9.95
CA VAL A 331 1.92 -7.75 -9.57
C VAL A 331 0.93 -6.87 -8.81
N THR A 332 1.44 -5.93 -8.01
CA THR A 332 0.62 -4.83 -7.46
C THR A 332 0.49 -3.68 -8.47
N GLY A 333 0.09 -2.48 -8.03
CA GLY A 333 -0.01 -1.30 -8.91
C GLY A 333 -1.34 -1.15 -9.66
N GLY A 334 -2.34 -1.99 -9.34
CA GLY A 334 -3.69 -1.84 -9.88
C GLY A 334 -4.45 -0.64 -9.29
N ASN A 335 -5.51 -0.23 -9.99
CA ASN A 335 -6.40 0.88 -9.59
C ASN A 335 -7.88 0.47 -9.39
N GLY A 336 -8.14 -0.84 -9.34
CA GLY A 336 -9.46 -1.46 -9.21
C GLY A 336 -9.92 -1.69 -7.78
N GLU A 337 -10.85 -2.64 -7.61
CA GLU A 337 -11.39 -3.09 -6.32
C GLU A 337 -11.12 -4.57 -6.05
N ASN A 338 -10.30 -5.22 -6.88
CA ASN A 338 -9.99 -6.66 -6.86
C ASN A 338 -11.24 -7.52 -7.01
N ARG A 339 -12.13 -7.12 -7.92
CA ARG A 339 -13.37 -7.86 -8.20
C ARG A 339 -13.09 -9.10 -9.04
N VAL A 340 -13.98 -10.07 -8.97
CA VAL A 340 -14.10 -11.10 -10.01
C VAL A 340 -14.49 -10.40 -11.32
N GLY A 341 -13.73 -10.67 -12.39
CA GLY A 341 -13.86 -9.99 -13.70
C GLY A 341 -12.87 -8.85 -13.94
N GLU A 342 -12.16 -8.37 -12.91
CA GLU A 342 -10.97 -7.52 -13.09
C GLU A 342 -9.72 -8.40 -13.30
N ALA A 343 -8.68 -7.88 -13.97
CA ALA A 343 -7.43 -8.61 -14.26
C ALA A 343 -6.83 -9.28 -13.01
N ALA A 344 -6.92 -10.61 -12.94
CA ALA A 344 -6.65 -11.38 -11.72
C ALA A 344 -5.22 -11.24 -11.18
N THR A 345 -4.26 -10.99 -12.08
CA THR A 345 -2.83 -10.88 -11.79
C THR A 345 -2.39 -9.47 -11.42
N VAL A 346 -3.29 -8.47 -11.44
CA VAL A 346 -3.00 -7.10 -11.02
C VAL A 346 -3.78 -6.78 -9.75
N LEU A 347 -3.06 -6.46 -8.68
CA LEU A 347 -3.58 -6.26 -7.34
C LEU A 347 -3.65 -4.77 -6.99
N SER A 348 -4.82 -4.33 -6.50
CA SER A 348 -5.09 -2.95 -6.09
C SER A 348 -5.10 -2.83 -4.58
N ARG A 349 -4.35 -1.88 -4.03
CA ARG A 349 -3.96 -1.87 -2.62
C ARG A 349 -4.37 -0.59 -1.89
N ILE A 350 -4.43 -0.67 -0.56
CA ILE A 350 -4.75 0.45 0.32
C ILE A 350 -3.74 0.51 1.44
N HIS A 351 -2.92 1.54 1.40
CA HIS A 351 -1.93 1.82 2.43
C HIS A 351 -2.57 2.25 3.74
N LEU A 352 -2.15 1.61 4.82
CA LEU A 352 -2.49 1.95 6.19
C LEU A 352 -1.30 2.59 6.89
N GLN A 353 -1.63 3.40 7.87
CA GLN A 353 -0.69 4.23 8.62
C GLN A 353 -1.29 4.51 9.99
N ASP A 354 -0.45 4.85 10.97
CA ASP A 354 -0.94 5.29 12.27
C ASP A 354 -1.61 6.67 12.17
N HIS A 355 -2.36 7.01 13.23
CA HIS A 355 -2.99 8.30 13.41
C HIS A 355 -3.87 8.68 12.22
N ALA A 356 -4.77 7.79 11.79
CA ALA A 356 -5.58 7.99 10.59
C ALA A 356 -6.44 9.27 10.65
N PHE A 357 -6.84 9.69 11.85
CA PHE A 357 -7.53 10.96 12.14
C PHE A 357 -6.63 12.02 12.80
N GLY A 358 -5.33 11.78 12.90
CA GLY A 358 -4.39 12.47 13.80
C GLY A 358 -4.25 11.74 15.15
N PRO A 359 -3.41 12.25 16.08
CA PRO A 359 -3.23 11.66 17.40
C PRO A 359 -4.56 11.54 18.14
N GLY A 360 -4.80 10.39 18.76
CA GLY A 360 -6.07 10.13 19.43
C GLY A 360 -6.22 8.69 19.91
N PRO A 361 -7.40 8.37 20.48
CA PRO A 361 -7.70 7.05 21.01
C PRO A 361 -7.84 5.99 19.91
N LEU A 362 -7.56 4.73 20.27
CA LEU A 362 -7.56 3.58 19.34
C LEU A 362 -8.90 3.34 18.60
N TRP A 363 -10.03 3.78 19.15
CA TRP A 363 -11.32 3.63 18.47
C TRP A 363 -11.40 4.44 17.17
N LEU A 364 -10.62 5.51 17.03
CA LEU A 364 -10.51 6.26 15.77
C LEU A 364 -9.77 5.44 14.71
N GLU A 365 -8.77 4.64 15.11
CA GLU A 365 -8.07 3.71 14.21
C GLU A 365 -9.01 2.55 13.78
N ALA A 366 -9.78 2.00 14.72
CA ALA A 366 -10.82 1.02 14.43
C ALA A 366 -11.85 1.56 13.41
N LEU A 367 -12.30 2.80 13.60
CA LEU A 367 -13.21 3.46 12.67
C LEU A 367 -12.57 3.67 11.29
N ALA A 368 -11.29 4.06 11.26
CA ALA A 368 -10.56 4.30 10.03
C ALA A 368 -10.38 3.03 9.19
N VAL A 369 -9.94 1.92 9.80
CA VAL A 369 -9.78 0.65 9.08
C VAL A 369 -11.13 0.12 8.58
N ARG A 370 -12.19 0.25 9.38
CA ARG A 370 -13.55 -0.13 8.97
C ARG A 370 -14.00 0.68 7.77
N ALA A 371 -13.80 2.00 7.80
CA ALA A 371 -14.18 2.87 6.70
C ALA A 371 -13.39 2.55 5.41
N ARG A 372 -12.09 2.28 5.53
CA ARG A 372 -11.24 1.91 4.39
C ARG A 372 -11.64 0.55 3.78
N ALA A 373 -11.84 -0.47 4.61
CA ALA A 373 -12.28 -1.79 4.16
C ALA A 373 -13.64 -1.72 3.46
N GLN A 374 -14.63 -1.05 4.06
CA GLN A 374 -15.96 -0.88 3.48
C GLN A 374 -15.94 -0.10 2.17
N ALA A 375 -15.20 1.01 2.12
CA ALA A 375 -15.07 1.82 0.91
C ALA A 375 -14.43 1.04 -0.25
N ALA A 376 -13.50 0.12 0.06
CA ALA A 376 -12.85 -0.71 -0.93
C ALA A 376 -13.57 -1.99 -1.31
N SER A 377 -14.47 -2.49 -0.46
CA SER A 377 -15.43 -3.52 -0.86
C SER A 377 -16.62 -2.96 -1.66
N GLY A 378 -16.59 -1.68 -2.00
CA GLY A 378 -17.58 -1.01 -2.85
C GLY A 378 -18.74 -0.34 -2.12
N HIS A 379 -18.65 -0.11 -0.79
CA HIS A 379 -19.62 0.71 -0.05
C HIS A 379 -19.15 2.16 -0.07
N TRP A 380 -19.38 2.84 -1.19
CA TRP A 380 -18.73 4.10 -1.49
C TRP A 380 -19.08 5.25 -0.53
N ILE A 381 -20.21 5.17 0.19
CA ILE A 381 -20.55 6.17 1.23
C ILE A 381 -19.44 6.31 2.28
N TRP A 382 -18.71 5.24 2.59
CA TRP A 382 -17.61 5.27 3.56
C TRP A 382 -16.41 6.12 3.10
N HIS A 383 -16.31 6.45 1.80
CA HIS A 383 -15.30 7.41 1.34
C HIS A 383 -15.46 8.80 1.98
N VAL A 384 -16.65 9.16 2.44
CA VAL A 384 -16.87 10.42 3.18
C VAL A 384 -16.05 10.42 4.48
N LEU A 385 -16.10 9.31 5.24
CA LEU A 385 -15.32 9.18 6.47
C LEU A 385 -13.81 9.05 6.20
N VAL A 386 -13.41 8.33 5.14
CA VAL A 386 -11.99 8.25 4.73
C VAL A 386 -11.45 9.65 4.39
N ALA A 387 -12.21 10.47 3.65
CA ALA A 387 -11.83 11.83 3.31
C ALA A 387 -11.77 12.76 4.54
N LEU A 388 -12.72 12.62 5.47
CA LEU A 388 -12.73 13.37 6.73
C LEU A 388 -11.50 13.03 7.58
N ALA A 389 -11.17 11.75 7.72
CA ALA A 389 -9.99 11.27 8.43
C ALA A 389 -8.71 11.88 7.85
N ALA A 390 -8.52 11.76 6.54
CA ALA A 390 -7.37 12.31 5.83
C ALA A 390 -7.27 13.83 5.99
N ARG A 391 -8.38 14.56 5.90
CA ARG A 391 -8.41 16.02 6.10
C ARG A 391 -8.03 16.40 7.52
N ARG A 392 -8.56 15.69 8.53
CA ARG A 392 -8.25 15.95 9.94
C ARG A 392 -6.78 15.64 10.24
N ARG A 393 -6.27 14.50 9.79
CA ARG A 393 -4.85 14.13 9.90
C ARG A 393 -3.94 15.19 9.28
N ARG A 394 -4.25 15.66 8.07
CA ARG A 394 -3.48 16.71 7.39
C ARG A 394 -3.49 18.03 8.16
N ARG A 395 -4.61 18.40 8.77
CA ARG A 395 -4.70 19.61 9.60
C ARG A 395 -3.84 19.52 10.86
N LEU A 396 -3.81 18.35 11.51
CA LEU A 396 -3.13 18.17 12.80
C LEU A 396 -1.63 17.91 12.66
N LEU A 397 -1.23 17.16 11.63
CA LEU A 397 0.15 16.72 11.45
C LEU A 397 0.86 17.43 10.28
N GLY A 398 0.15 18.28 9.53
CA GLY A 398 0.64 18.85 8.28
C GLY A 398 0.49 17.90 7.08
N ALA A 399 0.93 18.34 5.89
CA ALA A 399 1.03 17.46 4.74
C ALA A 399 1.95 16.26 5.04
N SER A 400 1.73 15.13 4.37
CA SER A 400 2.74 14.08 4.34
C SER A 400 3.97 14.66 3.64
N GLY A 401 5.07 14.83 4.38
CA GLY A 401 6.32 15.39 3.85
C GLY A 401 6.94 14.51 2.76
N TYR A 402 6.56 13.24 2.71
CA TYR A 402 6.70 12.39 1.54
C TYR A 402 5.53 12.64 0.62
N GLY A 403 5.83 13.09 -0.61
CA GLY A 403 4.92 12.99 -1.72
C GLY A 403 4.35 11.57 -1.74
N ALA A 404 3.07 11.45 -1.36
CA ALA A 404 2.29 10.32 -1.79
C ALA A 404 2.38 10.29 -3.34
N PRO A 405 2.45 9.11 -3.96
CA PRO A 405 2.60 8.98 -5.41
C PRO A 405 1.62 9.82 -6.23
#